data_AF-A0AAJ5ZKT6-F1
#
_entry.id   AF-A0AAJ5ZKT6-F1
#
_cell.length_a   1.000
_cell.length_b   1.000
_cell.length_c   1.000
_cell.angle_alpha   90.00
_cell.angle_beta   90.00
_cell.angle_gamma   90.00
#
_symmetry.space_group_name_H-M   'P 1'
#
loop_
_entity.id
_entity.type
_entity.pdbx_description
1 polymer ?
#
loop_
_entity_poly.entity_id
_entity_poly.type
_entity_poly.pdbx_seq_one_letter_code
_entity_poly.pdbx_strand_id
1 'polypeptide(L)'
;MAERPGRGESNGADANGLADDDPRLAFIYEEAVRGLTHQQSVVENMNTRAGSLIFATAFANSLLGGAALSNGLGLWDWIAVALLFGIGGLIVFMLWPYHQYAFRFDPEELLEQYVDGDRPATMSAMRRALALRIKADMASNWRIIQRLRVALQIALFFLLLDILAWLLAIAGV
;
A
#
# COMPACT_ATOMS: atom_id res chain seq x y z
N MET A 1 -56.97 52.70 -23.10
CA MET A 1 -56.58 51.92 -21.91
C MET A 1 -56.09 50.59 -22.43
N ALA A 2 -54.77 50.42 -22.56
CA ALA A 2 -54.16 49.29 -23.25
C ALA A 2 -53.26 48.54 -22.26
N GLU A 3 -53.50 47.25 -22.10
CA GLU A 3 -52.59 46.31 -21.44
C GLU A 3 -51.33 46.08 -22.28
N ARG A 4 -50.16 46.04 -21.62
CA ARG A 4 -49.07 45.10 -21.92
C ARG A 4 -48.25 44.81 -20.65
N PRO A 5 -48.16 43.55 -20.21
CA PRO A 5 -47.22 43.10 -19.20
C PRO A 5 -45.91 42.68 -19.89
N GLY A 6 -44.76 42.88 -19.24
CA GLY A 6 -43.52 42.27 -19.72
C GLY A 6 -42.24 42.87 -19.17
N ARG A 7 -41.71 42.25 -18.11
CA ARG A 7 -40.38 41.61 -18.14
C ARG A 7 -40.13 40.89 -16.82
N GLY A 8 -40.39 39.59 -16.82
CA GLY A 8 -39.65 38.67 -15.98
C GLY A 8 -38.28 38.47 -16.62
N GLU A 9 -37.28 39.18 -16.12
CA GLU A 9 -35.87 38.94 -16.41
C GLU A 9 -35.17 38.65 -15.09
N SER A 10 -35.34 37.43 -14.57
CA SER A 10 -34.53 36.93 -13.46
C SER A 10 -34.38 35.41 -13.52
N ASN A 11 -34.11 34.84 -14.70
CA ASN A 11 -33.91 33.40 -14.82
C ASN A 11 -32.74 32.98 -15.73
N GLY A 12 -31.71 33.83 -15.83
CA GLY A 12 -30.52 33.55 -16.64
C GLY A 12 -29.22 33.31 -15.86
N ALA A 13 -29.21 33.47 -14.54
CA ALA A 13 -27.97 33.45 -13.76
C ALA A 13 -27.58 32.06 -13.20
N ASP A 14 -28.53 31.13 -13.08
CA ASP A 14 -28.30 29.91 -12.29
C ASP A 14 -27.99 28.65 -13.11
N ALA A 15 -28.06 28.72 -14.45
CA ALA A 15 -27.79 27.56 -15.32
C ALA A 15 -26.32 27.44 -15.75
N ASN A 16 -25.50 28.49 -15.58
CA ASN A 16 -24.11 28.51 -16.05
C ASN A 16 -23.10 28.09 -14.96
N GLY A 17 -23.54 27.93 -13.71
CA GLY A 17 -22.67 27.55 -12.59
C GLY A 17 -22.35 26.05 -12.49
N LEU A 18 -23.10 25.19 -13.20
CA LEU A 18 -22.96 23.73 -13.18
C LEU A 18 -22.13 23.18 -14.36
N ALA A 19 -21.73 24.03 -15.31
CA ALA A 19 -21.15 23.62 -16.59
C ALA A 19 -19.63 23.78 -16.70
N ASP A 20 -18.92 24.12 -15.62
CA ASP A 20 -17.46 24.19 -15.64
C ASP A 20 -16.83 22.82 -15.33
N ASP A 21 -17.08 21.87 -16.21
CA ASP A 21 -16.52 20.52 -16.14
C ASP A 21 -15.24 20.48 -16.97
N ASP A 22 -14.13 20.98 -16.40
CA ASP A 22 -12.83 20.95 -17.08
C ASP A 22 -12.42 19.49 -17.35
N PRO A 23 -12.34 19.05 -18.62
CA PRO A 23 -11.99 17.67 -18.96
C PRO A 23 -10.58 17.28 -18.49
N ARG A 24 -9.69 18.24 -18.24
CA ARG A 24 -8.36 17.98 -17.69
C ARG A 24 -8.44 17.41 -16.27
N LEU A 25 -9.46 17.75 -15.49
CA LEU A 25 -9.66 17.22 -14.14
C LEU A 25 -10.05 15.74 -14.18
N ALA A 26 -10.78 15.30 -15.21
CA ALA A 26 -11.07 13.88 -15.44
C ALA A 26 -9.77 13.10 -15.64
N PHE A 27 -8.92 13.60 -16.54
CA PHE A 27 -7.62 13.01 -16.84
C PHE A 27 -6.71 12.95 -15.59
N ILE A 28 -6.62 14.05 -14.83
CA ILE A 28 -5.81 14.11 -13.60
C ILE A 28 -6.31 13.11 -12.55
N TYR A 29 -7.63 12.99 -12.38
CA TYR A 29 -8.22 12.01 -11.47
C TYR A 29 -7.94 10.58 -11.91
N GLU A 30 -8.13 10.26 -13.19
CA GLU A 30 -7.80 8.92 -13.73
C GLU A 30 -6.33 8.57 -13.52
N GLU A 31 -5.41 9.52 -13.75
CA GLU A 31 -3.98 9.29 -13.54
C GLU A 31 -3.65 9.10 -12.05
N ALA A 32 -4.31 9.82 -11.15
CA ALA A 32 -4.18 9.62 -9.71
C ALA A 32 -4.66 8.21 -9.30
N VAL A 33 -5.79 7.74 -9.84
CA VAL A 33 -6.30 6.38 -9.62
C VAL A 33 -5.34 5.33 -10.19
N ARG A 34 -4.78 5.53 -11.39
CA ARG A 34 -3.75 4.65 -11.96
C ARG A 34 -2.52 4.55 -11.04
N GLY A 35 -2.06 5.68 -10.50
CA GLY A 35 -0.97 5.72 -9.52
C GLY A 35 -1.27 4.92 -8.26
N LEU A 36 -2.50 5.03 -7.72
CA LEU A 36 -2.95 4.27 -6.56
C LEU A 36 -2.95 2.77 -6.82
N THR A 37 -3.55 2.34 -7.95
CA THR A 37 -3.59 0.94 -8.38
C THR A 37 -2.17 0.37 -8.57
N HIS A 38 -1.26 1.17 -9.12
CA HIS A 38 0.15 0.78 -9.23
C HIS A 38 0.77 0.53 -7.84
N GLN A 39 0.57 1.41 -6.86
CA GLN A 39 1.06 1.18 -5.49
C GLN A 39 0.47 -0.09 -4.85
N GLN A 40 -0.82 -0.34 -5.04
CA GLN A 40 -1.46 -1.57 -4.55
C GLN A 40 -0.80 -2.82 -5.14
N SER A 41 -0.52 -2.83 -6.45
CA SER A 41 0.19 -3.94 -7.10
C SER A 41 1.61 -4.14 -6.56
N VAL A 42 2.31 -3.05 -6.18
CA VAL A 42 3.64 -3.15 -5.57
C VAL A 42 3.56 -3.81 -4.20
N VAL A 43 2.56 -3.47 -3.39
CA VAL A 43 2.33 -4.11 -2.08
C VAL A 43 1.98 -5.58 -2.24
N GLU A 44 1.10 -5.94 -3.17
CA GLU A 44 0.72 -7.33 -3.44
C GLU A 44 1.92 -8.19 -3.87
N ASN A 45 2.77 -7.63 -4.74
CA ASN A 45 4.03 -8.26 -5.13
C ASN A 45 4.98 -8.44 -3.95
N MET A 46 4.99 -7.52 -2.98
CA MET A 46 5.79 -7.67 -1.75
C MET A 46 5.26 -8.79 -0.85
N ASN A 47 3.94 -8.92 -0.70
CA ASN A 47 3.33 -10.02 0.05
C ASN A 47 3.66 -11.37 -0.58
N THR A 48 3.57 -11.48 -1.91
CA THR A 48 3.97 -12.69 -2.64
C THR A 48 5.43 -13.05 -2.35
N ARG A 49 6.34 -12.07 -2.42
CA ARG A 49 7.77 -12.28 -2.13
C ARG A 49 8.03 -12.68 -0.67
N ALA A 50 7.30 -12.10 0.28
CA ALA A 50 7.37 -12.51 1.68
C ALA A 50 6.93 -13.97 1.87
N GLY A 51 5.87 -14.39 1.18
CA GLY A 51 5.44 -15.79 1.11
C GLY A 51 6.53 -16.73 0.58
N SER A 52 7.19 -16.35 -0.52
CA SER A 52 8.33 -17.12 -1.04
C SER A 52 9.51 -17.17 -0.07
N LEU A 53 9.79 -16.07 0.64
CA LEU A 53 10.85 -16.02 1.64
C LEU A 53 10.56 -16.94 2.84
N ILE A 54 9.33 -16.96 3.34
CA ILE A 54 8.88 -17.89 4.39
C ILE A 54 9.17 -19.32 3.95
N PHE A 55 8.74 -19.69 2.73
CA PHE A 55 8.93 -21.03 2.19
C PHE A 55 10.42 -21.39 2.07
N ALA A 56 11.23 -20.51 1.48
CA ALA A 56 12.67 -20.74 1.31
C ALA A 56 13.38 -20.91 2.67
N THR A 57 13.03 -20.08 3.66
CA THR A 57 13.59 -20.14 5.01
C THR A 57 13.22 -21.45 5.70
N ALA A 58 11.94 -21.84 5.67
CA ALA A 58 11.46 -23.08 6.26
C ALA A 58 12.11 -24.31 5.58
N PHE A 59 12.23 -24.29 4.26
CA PHE A 59 12.86 -25.36 3.49
C PHE A 59 14.36 -25.50 3.84
N ALA A 60 15.11 -24.39 3.83
CA ALA A 60 16.53 -24.40 4.16
C ALA A 60 16.78 -24.91 5.59
N ASN A 61 15.99 -24.43 6.57
CA ASN A 61 16.10 -24.84 7.96
C ASN A 61 15.70 -26.31 8.18
N SER A 62 14.67 -26.79 7.47
CA SER A 62 14.32 -28.22 7.51
C SER A 62 15.42 -29.12 6.96
N LEU A 63 16.17 -28.66 5.95
CA LEU A 63 17.23 -29.45 5.32
C LEU A 63 18.52 -29.43 6.13
N LEU A 64 18.93 -28.25 6.60
CA LEU A 64 20.23 -28.04 7.21
C LEU A 64 20.20 -28.15 8.74
N GLY A 65 19.14 -27.65 9.38
CA GLY A 65 19.04 -27.60 10.84
C GLY A 65 19.03 -28.98 11.48
N GLY A 66 18.34 -29.95 10.89
CA GLY A 66 18.34 -31.33 11.41
C GLY A 66 19.71 -32.00 11.36
N ALA A 67 20.50 -31.73 10.32
CA ALA A 67 21.84 -32.28 10.19
C ALA A 67 22.83 -31.59 11.15
N ALA A 68 22.76 -30.27 11.27
CA ALA A 68 23.62 -29.48 12.15
C ALA A 68 23.43 -29.85 13.63
N LEU A 69 22.17 -29.89 14.08
CA LEU A 69 21.82 -30.15 15.49
C LEU A 69 22.12 -31.59 15.94
N SER A 70 22.38 -32.51 15.00
CA SER A 70 22.71 -33.90 15.34
C SER A 70 24.09 -34.06 15.99
N ASN A 71 24.99 -33.08 15.78
CA ASN A 71 26.35 -33.08 16.33
C ASN A 71 26.48 -32.33 17.68
N GLY A 72 25.37 -31.82 18.23
CA GLY A 72 25.34 -31.02 19.47
C GLY A 72 24.97 -29.55 19.23
N LEU A 73 25.06 -28.73 20.27
CA LEU A 73 24.78 -27.29 20.20
C LEU A 73 26.08 -26.48 20.32
N GLY A 74 26.56 -25.97 19.20
CA GLY A 74 27.71 -25.08 19.09
C GLY A 74 27.32 -23.59 18.98
N LEU A 75 28.33 -22.73 18.84
CA LEU A 75 28.13 -21.29 18.68
C LEU A 75 27.34 -20.97 17.40
N TRP A 76 27.64 -21.65 16.31
CA TRP A 76 26.99 -21.42 15.01
C TRP A 76 25.52 -21.84 14.99
N ASP A 77 25.13 -22.88 15.74
CA ASP A 77 23.72 -23.28 15.88
C ASP A 77 22.90 -22.17 16.55
N TRP A 78 23.44 -21.56 17.60
CA TRP A 78 22.77 -20.43 18.26
C TRP A 78 22.69 -19.19 17.38
N ILE A 79 23.72 -18.93 16.56
CA ILE A 79 23.70 -17.83 15.59
C ILE A 79 22.63 -18.10 14.51
N ALA A 80 22.56 -19.32 13.96
CA ALA A 80 21.56 -19.70 12.98
C ALA A 80 20.14 -19.55 13.56
N VAL A 81 19.90 -20.10 14.76
CA VAL A 81 18.61 -19.94 15.45
C VAL A 81 18.26 -18.47 15.67
N ALA A 82 19.21 -17.63 16.10
CA ALA A 82 18.97 -16.20 16.28
C ALA A 82 18.64 -15.49 14.97
N LEU A 83 19.33 -15.83 13.87
CA LEU A 83 19.05 -15.31 12.53
C LEU A 83 17.66 -15.75 12.05
N LEU A 84 17.29 -17.02 12.25
CA LEU A 84 15.96 -17.54 11.94
C LEU A 84 14.85 -16.75 12.65
N PHE A 85 15.00 -16.50 13.96
CA PHE A 85 14.07 -15.65 14.70
C PHE A 85 14.05 -14.21 14.16
N GLY A 86 15.21 -13.66 13.77
CA GLY A 86 15.30 -12.35 13.12
C GLY A 86 14.54 -12.29 11.80
N ILE A 87 14.67 -13.31 10.94
CA ILE A 87 13.93 -13.44 9.68
C ILE A 87 12.43 -13.51 9.95
N GLY A 88 12.00 -14.35 10.91
CA GLY A 88 10.61 -14.44 11.32
C GLY A 88 10.03 -13.11 11.81
N GLY A 89 10.78 -12.37 12.63
CA GLY A 89 10.40 -11.03 13.08
C GLY A 89 10.25 -10.03 11.94
N LEU A 90 11.18 -10.05 10.96
CA LEU A 90 11.10 -9.19 9.77
C LEU A 90 9.90 -9.55 8.88
N ILE A 91 9.60 -10.84 8.72
CA ILE A 91 8.43 -11.31 7.98
C ILE A 91 7.13 -10.83 8.64
N VAL A 92 7.02 -10.98 9.97
CA VAL A 92 5.85 -10.46 10.72
C VAL A 92 5.75 -8.96 10.54
N PHE A 93 6.85 -8.22 10.67
CA PHE A 93 6.88 -6.77 10.45
C PHE A 93 6.44 -6.38 9.02
N MET A 94 6.80 -7.16 8.01
CA MET A 94 6.37 -6.92 6.63
C MET A 94 4.88 -7.18 6.40
N LEU A 95 4.30 -8.20 7.05
CA LEU A 95 2.89 -8.58 6.90
C LEU A 95 1.96 -7.77 7.81
N TRP A 96 2.45 -7.25 8.93
CA TRP A 96 1.69 -6.49 9.92
C TRP A 96 0.94 -5.25 9.38
N PRO A 97 1.52 -4.39 8.51
CA PRO A 97 0.85 -3.15 8.09
C PRO A 97 -0.35 -3.34 7.14
N TYR A 98 -0.81 -4.58 6.90
CA TYR A 98 -1.92 -4.87 5.99
C TYR A 98 -3.22 -4.11 6.32
N HIS A 99 -3.47 -3.76 7.59
CA HIS A 99 -4.68 -3.03 8.01
C HIS A 99 -4.53 -1.50 8.08
N GLN A 100 -3.35 -0.94 7.85
CA GLN A 100 -3.12 0.52 7.94
C GLN A 100 -3.15 1.23 6.59
N TYR A 101 -3.34 0.51 5.50
CA TYR A 101 -3.34 1.14 4.20
C TYR A 101 -4.66 1.88 3.93
N ALA A 102 -4.58 3.21 3.81
CA ALA A 102 -5.66 4.06 3.33
C ALA A 102 -5.80 3.94 1.79
N PHE A 103 -6.10 2.72 1.30
CA PHE A 103 -6.41 2.47 -0.12
C PHE A 103 -7.92 2.48 -0.40
N ARG A 104 -8.76 2.67 0.63
CA ARG A 104 -10.22 2.62 0.49
C ARG A 104 -10.80 4.01 0.72
N PHE A 105 -11.44 4.53 -0.32
CA PHE A 105 -12.43 5.59 -0.15
C PHE A 105 -13.66 4.97 0.50
N ASP A 106 -14.19 5.64 1.52
CA ASP A 106 -15.49 5.27 2.06
C ASP A 106 -16.57 5.82 1.12
N PRO A 107 -17.31 4.96 0.39
CA PRO A 107 -18.35 5.43 -0.53
C PRO A 107 -19.46 6.19 0.19
N GLU A 108 -19.71 5.89 1.47
CA GLU A 108 -20.72 6.57 2.28
C GLU A 108 -20.30 8.02 2.57
N GLU A 109 -19.03 8.23 2.94
CA GLU A 109 -18.45 9.58 3.13
C GLU A 109 -18.42 10.39 1.82
N LEU A 110 -18.16 9.75 0.67
CA LEU A 110 -18.16 10.41 -0.63
C LEU A 110 -19.57 10.81 -1.09
N LEU A 111 -20.57 9.97 -0.82
CA LEU A 111 -21.96 10.25 -1.14
C LEU A 111 -22.48 11.40 -0.27
N GLU A 112 -22.25 11.38 1.04
CA GLU A 112 -22.63 12.48 1.94
C GLU A 112 -21.96 13.82 1.55
N GLN A 113 -20.68 13.79 1.16
CA GLN A 113 -19.92 15.02 0.93
C GLN A 113 -20.18 15.69 -0.43
N TYR A 114 -20.43 14.91 -1.49
CA TYR A 114 -20.51 15.44 -2.86
C TYR A 114 -21.89 15.27 -3.52
N VAL A 115 -22.74 14.37 -3.03
CA VAL A 115 -24.03 14.03 -3.64
C VAL A 115 -25.21 14.43 -2.75
N ASP A 116 -25.17 14.06 -1.46
CA ASP A 116 -26.32 14.17 -0.54
C ASP A 116 -26.28 15.43 0.35
N GLY A 117 -25.20 16.21 0.32
CA GLY A 117 -25.02 17.43 1.12
C GLY A 117 -25.71 18.69 0.57
N ASP A 118 -25.87 19.72 1.43
CA ASP A 118 -26.59 20.99 1.18
C ASP A 118 -26.13 21.80 -0.05
N ARG A 119 -24.99 21.46 -0.67
CA ARG A 119 -24.52 22.02 -1.95
C ARG A 119 -23.92 20.92 -2.81
N PRO A 120 -24.64 20.35 -3.78
CA PRO A 120 -24.07 19.37 -4.70
C PRO A 120 -22.89 20.01 -5.44
N ALA A 121 -21.72 19.42 -5.28
CA ALA A 121 -20.50 19.93 -5.88
C ALA A 121 -20.50 19.63 -7.39
N THR A 122 -19.89 20.50 -8.19
CA THR A 122 -19.64 20.18 -9.60
C THR A 122 -18.71 18.97 -9.71
N MET A 123 -18.87 18.19 -10.77
CA MET A 123 -18.04 17.01 -11.04
C MET A 123 -16.54 17.38 -11.11
N SER A 124 -16.19 18.56 -11.62
CA SER A 124 -14.86 19.17 -11.55
C SER A 124 -14.34 19.37 -10.12
N ALA A 125 -15.14 19.94 -9.22
CA ALA A 125 -14.75 20.15 -7.82
C ALA A 125 -14.52 18.82 -7.07
N MET A 126 -15.37 17.82 -7.32
CA MET A 126 -15.23 16.47 -6.76
C MET A 126 -13.94 15.79 -7.24
N ARG A 127 -13.69 15.78 -8.56
CA ARG A 127 -12.45 15.22 -9.14
C ARG A 127 -11.20 15.86 -8.58
N ARG A 128 -11.21 17.19 -8.42
CA ARG A 128 -10.08 17.93 -7.83
C ARG A 128 -9.84 17.54 -6.37
N ALA A 129 -10.89 17.47 -5.56
CA ALA A 129 -10.77 17.11 -4.14
C ALA A 129 -10.27 15.67 -3.96
N LEU A 130 -10.83 14.73 -4.73
CA LEU A 130 -10.39 13.33 -4.74
C LEU A 130 -8.93 13.19 -5.19
N ALA A 131 -8.51 13.84 -6.27
CA ALA A 131 -7.12 13.78 -6.74
C ALA A 131 -6.13 14.29 -5.68
N LEU A 132 -6.50 15.32 -4.91
CA LEU A 132 -5.68 15.83 -3.81
C LEU A 132 -5.62 14.87 -2.61
N ARG A 133 -6.75 14.23 -2.26
CA ARG A 133 -6.79 13.20 -1.20
C ARG A 133 -5.94 11.98 -1.59
N ILE A 134 -6.09 11.48 -2.82
CA ILE A 134 -5.25 10.40 -3.37
C ILE A 134 -3.77 10.77 -3.24
N LYS A 135 -3.37 11.99 -3.63
CA LYS A 135 -1.97 12.43 -3.54
C LYS A 135 -1.44 12.42 -2.09
N ALA A 136 -2.24 12.90 -1.14
CA ALA A 136 -1.86 12.92 0.28
C ALA A 136 -1.66 11.50 0.81
N ASP A 137 -2.58 10.58 0.51
CA ASP A 137 -2.51 9.18 0.91
C ASP A 137 -1.33 8.47 0.24
N MET A 138 -1.07 8.75 -1.03
CA MET A 138 0.03 8.19 -1.81
C MET A 138 1.41 8.54 -1.23
N ALA A 139 1.58 9.76 -0.70
CA ALA A 139 2.81 10.20 -0.04
C ALA A 139 3.01 9.56 1.34
N SER A 140 1.92 9.31 2.07
CA SER A 140 1.93 8.53 3.32
C SER A 140 2.35 7.08 3.06
N ASN A 141 1.68 6.43 2.11
CA ASN A 141 1.86 5.02 1.77
C ASN A 141 3.27 4.73 1.25
N TRP A 142 3.88 5.67 0.51
CA TRP A 142 5.24 5.50 -0.02
C TRP A 142 6.30 5.23 1.07
N ARG A 143 6.19 5.89 2.23
CA ARG A 143 7.12 5.66 3.36
C ARG A 143 7.00 4.26 3.92
N ILE A 144 5.78 3.74 3.97
CA ILE A 144 5.50 2.37 4.43
C ILE A 144 6.10 1.39 3.42
N ILE A 145 5.77 1.52 2.13
CA ILE A 145 6.30 0.67 1.05
C ILE A 145 7.83 0.60 1.07
N GLN A 146 8.50 1.75 1.26
CA GLN A 146 9.96 1.78 1.29
C GLN A 146 10.54 1.04 2.51
N ARG A 147 9.89 1.13 3.68
CA ARG A 147 10.28 0.37 4.87
C ARG A 147 10.11 -1.13 4.65
N LEU A 148 9.01 -1.57 4.04
CA LEU A 148 8.82 -2.99 3.69
C LEU A 148 9.92 -3.47 2.73
N ARG A 149 10.27 -2.67 1.72
CA ARG A 149 11.34 -3.02 0.75
C ARG A 149 12.68 -3.25 1.45
N VAL A 150 13.05 -2.35 2.36
CA VAL A 150 14.29 -2.48 3.13
C VAL A 150 14.23 -3.71 4.04
N ALA A 151 13.10 -3.95 4.72
CA ALA A 151 12.91 -5.14 5.55
C ALA A 151 13.09 -6.44 4.74
N LEU A 152 12.53 -6.52 3.52
CA LEU A 152 12.72 -7.67 2.64
C LEU A 152 14.19 -7.90 2.29
N GLN A 153 14.94 -6.84 1.99
CA GLN A 153 16.38 -6.94 1.67
C GLN A 153 17.18 -7.43 2.88
N ILE A 154 16.90 -6.91 4.07
CA ILE A 154 17.55 -7.34 5.31
C ILE A 154 17.22 -8.81 5.59
N ALA A 155 15.96 -9.23 5.40
CA ALA A 155 15.55 -10.61 5.65
C ALA A 155 16.20 -11.60 4.67
N LEU A 156 16.37 -11.21 3.40
CA LEU A 156 17.13 -12.00 2.42
C LEU A 156 18.61 -12.12 2.82
N PHE A 157 19.22 -11.03 3.30
CA PHE A 157 20.59 -11.06 3.78
C PHE A 157 20.73 -11.98 5.02
N PHE A 158 19.77 -11.91 5.95
CA PHE A 158 19.75 -12.79 7.11
C PHE A 158 19.59 -14.26 6.70
N LEU A 159 18.78 -14.57 5.69
CA LEU A 159 18.64 -15.93 5.17
C LEU A 159 19.97 -16.47 4.62
N LEU A 160 20.75 -15.64 3.92
CA LEU A 160 22.08 -16.05 3.44
C LEU A 160 23.04 -16.34 4.59
N LEU A 161 23.02 -15.50 5.64
CA LEU A 161 23.81 -15.72 6.84
C LEU A 161 23.35 -16.95 7.62
N ASP A 162 22.04 -17.22 7.67
CA ASP A 162 21.43 -18.38 8.31
C ASP A 162 21.92 -19.68 7.65
N ILE A 163 21.84 -19.74 6.32
CA ILE A 163 22.37 -20.86 5.53
C ILE A 163 23.88 -21.02 5.79
N LEU A 164 24.65 -19.93 5.80
CA LEU A 164 26.09 -19.99 6.06
C LEU A 164 26.39 -20.50 7.47
N ALA A 165 25.65 -20.03 8.48
CA ALA A 165 25.81 -20.47 9.87
C ALA A 165 25.51 -21.96 9.99
N TRP A 166 24.46 -22.46 9.34
CA TRP A 166 24.18 -23.89 9.30
C TRP A 166 25.30 -24.70 8.64
N LEU A 167 25.85 -24.22 7.53
CA LEU A 167 26.97 -24.90 6.86
C LEU A 167 28.23 -24.96 7.74
N LEU A 168 28.52 -23.88 8.49
CA LEU A 168 29.65 -23.84 9.43
C LEU A 168 29.43 -24.78 10.62
N ALA A 169 28.20 -24.84 11.15
CA ALA A 169 27.84 -25.78 12.21
C ALA A 169 28.03 -27.24 11.77
N ILE A 170 27.59 -27.58 10.55
CA ILE A 170 27.78 -28.91 9.96
C ILE A 170 29.27 -29.22 9.74
N ALA A 171 30.06 -28.23 9.32
CA ALA A 171 31.50 -28.37 9.12
C ALA A 171 32.28 -28.56 10.44
N GLY A 172 31.66 -28.31 11.59
CA GLY A 172 32.30 -28.43 12.91
C GLY A 172 33.39 -27.40 13.18
N VAL A 173 33.30 -26.22 12.54
CA VAL A 173 34.22 -25.08 12.71
C VAL A 173 33.84 -24.24 13.93
#